data_AF-A0A2S3QU34-F1
#
_entry.id   AF-A0A2S3QU34-F1
#
_cell.length_a   1.000
_cell.length_b   1.000
_cell.length_c   1.000
_cell.angle_alpha   90.00
_cell.angle_beta   90.00
_cell.angle_gamma   90.00
#
_symmetry.space_group_name_H-M   'P 1'
#
loop_
_entity.id
_entity.type
_entity.pdbx_description
1 polymer ?
#
loop_
_entity_poly.entity_id
_entity_poly.type
_entity_poly.pdbx_seq_one_letter_code
_entity_poly.pdbx_strand_id
1 'polypeptide(L)'
;MKKLLLVAMLSLSAVASPVSNSVIAKAKKAVEETAKSYFGPKAYVYYSNSSAEDKEVFFNVLWTEETTDVFYDEGEQIYVPVKTECEQEMVYLVDTKKVLLTQNAYCY
;
A
#
# COMPACT_ATOMS: atom_id res chain seq x y z
N MET A 1 -61.82 -6.39 -8.38
CA MET A 1 -60.71 -7.33 -8.67
C MET A 1 -59.39 -6.61 -8.36
N LYS A 2 -58.70 -7.05 -7.31
CA LYS A 2 -57.43 -6.47 -6.84
C LYS A 2 -56.31 -6.86 -7.82
N LYS A 3 -55.67 -5.89 -8.46
CA LYS A 3 -54.38 -6.11 -9.15
C LYS A 3 -53.26 -5.71 -8.20
N LEU A 4 -52.82 -6.66 -7.37
CA LEU A 4 -51.52 -6.54 -6.71
C LEU A 4 -50.45 -6.84 -7.78
N LEU A 5 -49.82 -5.80 -8.30
CA LEU A 5 -48.58 -5.93 -9.03
C LEU A 5 -47.47 -6.09 -7.98
N LEU A 6 -46.96 -7.31 -7.84
CA LEU A 6 -45.73 -7.60 -7.12
C LEU A 6 -44.60 -6.81 -7.80
N VAL A 7 -44.16 -5.73 -7.17
CA VAL A 7 -42.84 -5.17 -7.43
C VAL A 7 -41.86 -6.12 -6.75
N ALA A 8 -41.34 -7.07 -7.53
CA ALA A 8 -40.23 -7.90 -7.10
C ALA A 8 -39.05 -6.98 -6.81
N MET A 9 -38.82 -6.70 -5.52
CA MET A 9 -37.56 -6.17 -5.03
C MET A 9 -36.51 -7.22 -5.32
N LEU A 10 -35.91 -7.15 -6.51
CA LEU A 10 -34.59 -7.74 -6.74
C LEU A 10 -33.63 -6.94 -5.86
N SER A 11 -33.54 -7.32 -4.59
CA SER A 11 -32.40 -7.03 -3.76
C SER A 11 -31.21 -7.69 -4.43
N LEU A 12 -30.62 -7.02 -5.42
CA LEU A 12 -29.29 -7.33 -5.90
C LEU A 12 -28.39 -7.13 -4.70
N SER A 13 -28.10 -8.23 -4.01
CA SER A 13 -26.91 -8.35 -3.19
C SER A 13 -25.76 -8.08 -4.14
N ALA A 14 -25.29 -6.83 -4.21
CA ALA A 14 -24.11 -6.46 -4.94
C ALA A 14 -22.94 -7.17 -4.24
N VAL A 15 -22.70 -8.42 -4.64
CA VAL A 15 -21.56 -9.19 -4.14
C VAL A 15 -20.35 -8.47 -4.70
N ALA A 16 -19.66 -7.72 -3.83
CA ALA A 16 -18.42 -7.05 -4.16
C ALA A 16 -17.49 -8.08 -4.81
N SER A 17 -17.25 -7.94 -6.11
CA SER A 17 -16.46 -8.91 -6.86
C SER A 17 -14.98 -8.64 -6.58
N PRO A 18 -14.18 -9.67 -6.29
CA PRO A 18 -12.77 -9.50 -5.96
C PRO A 18 -12.03 -8.73 -7.06
N VAL A 19 -11.06 -7.91 -6.68
CA VAL A 19 -10.25 -7.13 -7.62
C VAL A 19 -9.49 -8.08 -8.54
N SER A 20 -9.61 -7.90 -9.85
CA SER A 20 -8.96 -8.81 -10.80
C SER A 20 -7.43 -8.72 -10.75
N ASN A 21 -6.75 -9.84 -11.03
CA ASN A 21 -5.28 -9.88 -11.13
C ASN A 21 -4.69 -8.85 -12.10
N SER A 22 -5.43 -8.49 -13.16
CA SER A 22 -5.00 -7.47 -14.12
C SER A 22 -4.95 -6.07 -13.51
N VAL A 23 -5.85 -5.77 -12.58
CA VAL A 23 -5.88 -4.52 -11.83
C VAL A 23 -4.77 -4.52 -10.79
N ILE A 24 -4.56 -5.63 -10.09
CA ILE A 24 -3.46 -5.79 -9.12
C ILE A 24 -2.10 -5.58 -9.82
N ALA A 25 -1.89 -6.16 -11.01
CA ALA A 25 -0.64 -5.98 -11.75
C ALA A 25 -0.41 -4.53 -12.19
N LYS A 26 -1.47 -3.82 -12.59
CA LYS A 26 -1.39 -2.39 -12.92
C LYS A 26 -1.11 -1.53 -11.69
N ALA A 27 -1.78 -1.82 -10.58
CA ALA A 27 -1.58 -1.16 -9.30
C ALA A 27 -0.14 -1.34 -8.82
N LYS A 28 0.40 -2.57 -8.89
CA LYS A 28 1.79 -2.87 -8.52
C LYS A 28 2.79 -1.98 -9.27
N LYS A 29 2.63 -1.81 -10.58
CA LYS A 29 3.52 -0.94 -11.37
C LYS A 29 3.45 0.52 -10.93
N ALA A 30 2.24 1.06 -10.71
CA ALA A 30 2.07 2.43 -10.25
C ALA A 30 2.67 2.63 -8.86
N VAL A 31 2.51 1.66 -7.95
CA VAL A 31 3.11 1.69 -6.62
C VAL A 31 4.63 1.55 -6.70
N GLU A 32 5.18 0.67 -7.54
CA GLU A 32 6.63 0.54 -7.75
C GLU A 32 7.27 1.84 -8.25
N GLU A 33 6.64 2.53 -9.20
CA GLU A 33 7.11 3.83 -9.70
C GLU A 33 7.07 4.89 -8.61
N THR A 34 5.96 4.95 -7.86
CA THR A 34 5.79 5.90 -6.76
C THR A 34 6.78 5.62 -5.62
N ALA A 35 6.88 4.37 -5.17
CA ALA A 35 7.80 3.92 -4.13
C ALA A 35 9.25 4.27 -4.47
N LYS A 36 9.68 4.03 -5.71
CA LYS A 36 11.04 4.40 -6.14
C LYS A 36 11.28 5.90 -6.12
N SER A 37 10.25 6.70 -6.41
CA SER A 37 10.33 8.16 -6.34
C SER A 37 10.39 8.68 -4.90
N TYR A 38 9.74 8.02 -3.95
CA TYR A 38 9.71 8.44 -2.54
C TYR A 38 10.90 7.90 -1.73
N PHE A 39 11.15 6.60 -1.82
CA PHE A 39 12.08 5.87 -0.95
C PHE A 39 13.37 5.45 -1.66
N GLY A 40 13.48 5.75 -2.96
CA GLY A 40 14.67 5.48 -3.77
C GLY A 40 14.62 4.17 -4.57
N PRO A 41 15.59 3.95 -5.46
CA PRO A 41 15.53 2.92 -6.51
C PRO A 41 15.54 1.48 -5.98
N LYS A 42 15.97 1.27 -4.73
CA LYS A 42 16.05 -0.04 -4.08
C LYS A 42 14.77 -0.45 -3.35
N ALA A 43 13.74 0.40 -3.35
CA ALA A 43 12.45 0.07 -2.75
C ALA A 43 11.85 -1.19 -3.41
N TYR A 44 11.43 -2.14 -2.58
CA TYR A 44 10.81 -3.40 -2.98
C TYR A 44 9.32 -3.37 -2.63
N VAL A 45 8.46 -3.71 -3.60
CA VAL A 45 7.01 -3.66 -3.45
C VAL A 45 6.41 -5.06 -3.55
N TYR A 46 5.61 -5.44 -2.56
CA TYR A 46 4.89 -6.71 -2.55
C TYR A 46 3.41 -6.51 -2.22
N TYR A 47 2.57 -7.37 -2.80
CA TYR A 47 1.12 -7.30 -2.62
C TYR A 47 0.75 -7.70 -1.18
N SER A 48 -0.10 -6.89 -0.56
CA SER A 48 -0.65 -7.16 0.77
C SER A 48 -2.06 -7.74 0.62
N ASN A 49 -3.04 -6.92 0.27
CA ASN A 49 -4.43 -7.32 0.11
C ASN A 49 -5.19 -6.39 -0.88
N SER A 50 -6.49 -6.61 -1.04
CA SER A 50 -7.36 -5.69 -1.79
C SER A 50 -8.78 -5.68 -1.22
N SER A 51 -9.43 -4.52 -1.30
CA SER A 51 -10.86 -4.34 -0.96
C SER A 51 -11.67 -4.35 -2.25
N ALA A 52 -12.61 -5.29 -2.35
CA ALA A 52 -13.55 -5.36 -3.46
C ALA A 52 -14.63 -4.27 -3.38
N GLU A 53 -14.99 -3.86 -2.16
CA GLU A 53 -16.03 -2.87 -1.87
C GLU A 53 -15.53 -1.46 -2.20
N ASP A 54 -14.35 -1.13 -1.70
CA ASP A 54 -13.74 0.20 -1.85
C ASP A 54 -12.90 0.33 -3.14
N LYS A 55 -12.70 -0.79 -3.84
CA LYS A 55 -11.82 -0.94 -5.00
C LYS A 55 -10.42 -0.38 -4.71
N GLU A 56 -9.84 -0.88 -3.63
CA GLU A 56 -8.51 -0.51 -3.17
C GLU A 56 -7.56 -1.71 -3.29
N VAL A 57 -6.30 -1.45 -3.63
CA VAL A 57 -5.26 -2.48 -3.68
C VAL A 57 -4.08 -2.01 -2.84
N PHE A 58 -3.74 -2.78 -1.82
CA PHE A 58 -2.71 -2.44 -0.85
C PHE A 58 -1.42 -3.22 -1.13
N PHE A 59 -0.31 -2.54 -0.94
CA PHE A 59 1.03 -3.07 -1.13
C PHE A 59 1.91 -2.60 0.02
N ASN A 60 2.78 -3.48 0.47
CA ASN A 60 3.86 -3.10 1.37
C ASN A 60 5.11 -2.77 0.57
N VAL A 61 5.80 -1.73 1.02
CA VAL A 61 7.03 -1.22 0.42
C VAL A 61 8.14 -1.31 1.44
N LEU A 62 9.20 -2.04 1.10
CA LEU A 62 10.40 -2.21 1.92
C LEU A 62 11.56 -1.41 1.34
N TRP A 63 12.28 -0.66 2.17
CA TRP A 63 13.52 0.00 1.79
C TRP A 63 14.51 0.02 2.96
N THR A 64 15.76 0.36 2.66
CA THR A 64 16.80 0.52 3.69
C THR A 64 17.28 1.96 3.67
N GLU A 65 17.30 2.59 4.85
CA GLU A 65 17.91 3.89 5.07
C GLU A 65 19.26 3.72 5.75
N GLU A 66 20.23 4.53 5.35
CA GLU A 66 21.52 4.64 6.04
C GLU A 66 21.51 5.94 6.83
N THR A 67 21.44 5.80 8.15
CA THR A 67 21.56 6.91 9.09
C THR A 67 22.92 6.87 9.76
N THR A 68 23.26 7.91 10.50
CA THR A 68 24.49 7.96 11.30
C THR A 68 24.10 8.20 12.74
N ASP A 69 24.49 7.27 13.60
CA ASP A 69 24.25 7.38 15.04
C ASP A 69 25.54 7.78 15.77
N VAL A 70 25.39 8.39 16.93
CA VAL A 70 26.48 8.95 17.73
C VAL A 70 26.74 8.06 18.93
N PHE A 71 27.95 7.50 18.98
CA PHE A 71 28.44 6.76 20.13
C PHE A 71 29.59 7.54 20.79
N TYR A 72 29.96 7.12 22.00
CA TYR A 72 31.14 7.62 22.69
C TYR A 72 32.16 6.49 22.82
N ASP A 73 33.36 6.70 22.30
CA ASP A 73 34.50 5.81 22.47
C ASP A 73 35.63 6.58 23.17
N GLU A 74 36.09 6.08 24.31
CA GLU A 74 37.07 6.74 25.18
C GLU A 74 36.77 8.22 25.53
N GLY A 75 35.51 8.64 25.46
CA GLY A 75 35.07 10.01 25.72
C GLY A 75 35.00 10.92 24.48
N GLU A 76 35.39 10.41 23.30
CA GLU A 76 35.23 11.08 22.01
C GLU A 76 33.95 10.63 21.31
N GLN A 77 33.29 11.55 20.61
CA GLN A 77 32.11 11.22 19.79
C GLN A 77 32.56 10.53 18.50
N ILE A 78 32.08 9.31 18.28
CA ILE A 78 32.26 8.59 17.02
C ILE A 78 30.91 8.46 16.29
N TYR A 79 30.96 8.58 14.98
CA TYR A 79 29.80 8.53 14.09
C TYR A 79 29.79 7.19 13.36
N VAL A 80 28.80 6.34 13.67
CA VAL A 80 28.73 4.99 13.10
C VAL A 80 27.55 4.93 12.14
N PRO A 81 27.75 4.45 10.89
CA PRO A 81 26.65 4.25 9.97
C PRO A 81 25.77 3.10 10.45
N VAL A 82 24.47 3.37 10.60
CA VAL A 82 23.46 2.39 10.96
C VAL A 82 22.52 2.21 9.76
N LYS A 83 22.31 0.96 9.36
CA LYS A 83 21.31 0.60 8.35
C LYS A 83 20.02 0.26 9.07
N THR A 84 18.96 0.96 8.71
CA THR A 84 17.62 0.74 9.24
C THR A 84 16.74 0.23 8.11
N GLU A 85 16.01 -0.85 8.34
CA GLU A 85 15.06 -1.35 7.37
C GLU A 85 13.69 -0.75 7.67
N CYS A 86 13.03 -0.24 6.66
CA CYS A 86 11.75 0.44 6.77
C CYS A 86 10.70 -0.24 5.92
N GLU A 87 9.47 -0.22 6.43
CA GLU A 87 8.28 -0.70 5.74
C GLU A 87 7.17 0.35 5.77
N GLN A 88 6.49 0.51 4.64
CA GLN A 88 5.36 1.42 4.46
C GLN A 88 4.29 0.71 3.65
N GLU A 89 3.06 0.69 4.15
CA GLU A 89 1.92 0.27 3.34
C GLU A 89 1.46 1.44 2.45
N MET A 90 1.29 1.17 1.16
CA MET A 90 0.75 2.09 0.17
C MET A 90 -0.53 1.51 -0.44
N VAL A 91 -1.48 2.38 -0.77
CA VAL A 91 -2.76 1.99 -1.39
C VAL A 91 -2.88 2.59 -2.78
N TYR A 92 -3.33 1.77 -3.73
CA TYR A 92 -3.76 2.18 -5.05
C TYR A 92 -5.29 2.24 -5.11
N LEU A 93 -5.82 3.45 -5.34
CA LEU A 93 -7.24 3.68 -5.54
C LEU A 93 -7.60 3.39 -6.99
N VAL A 94 -8.36 2.31 -7.26
CA VAL A 94 -8.63 1.83 -8.62
C VAL A 94 -9.41 2.86 -9.45
N ASP A 95 -10.39 3.52 -8.83
CA ASP A 95 -11.26 4.47 -9.53
C ASP A 95 -10.51 5.75 -9.95
N THR A 96 -9.65 6.29 -9.08
CA THR A 96 -8.90 7.52 -9.36
C THR A 96 -7.50 7.29 -9.92
N LYS A 97 -7.02 6.04 -9.92
CA LYS A 97 -5.65 5.64 -10.29
C LYS A 97 -4.57 6.36 -9.49
N LYS A 98 -4.86 6.71 -8.23
CA LYS A 98 -3.93 7.41 -7.34
C LYS A 98 -3.24 6.41 -6.42
N VAL A 99 -1.98 6.70 -6.10
CA VAL A 99 -1.22 6.00 -5.06
C VAL A 99 -1.12 6.91 -3.85
N LEU A 100 -1.45 6.39 -2.67
CA LEU A 100 -1.37 7.11 -1.41
C LEU A 100 -0.52 6.33 -0.40
N LEU A 101 0.19 7.04 0.47
CA LEU A 101 0.82 6.46 1.65
C LEU A 101 -0.25 6.28 2.72
N THR A 102 -0.27 5.13 3.37
CA THR A 102 -1.10 4.92 4.56
C THR A 102 -0.38 5.45 5.81
N GLN A 103 -1.03 5.40 6.97
CA GLN A 103 -0.40 5.74 8.25
C GLN A 103 0.50 4.61 8.80
N ASN A 104 0.51 3.45 8.16
CA ASN A 104 1.28 2.28 8.59
C ASN A 104 2.70 2.35 8.04
N ALA A 105 3.59 2.95 8.83
CA ALA A 105 5.02 3.04 8.55
C ALA A 105 5.82 2.64 9.78
N TYR A 106 6.89 1.86 9.60
CA TYR A 106 7.81 1.51 10.67
C TYR A 106 9.21 1.30 10.13
N CYS A 107 10.19 1.61 10.96
CA CYS A 107 11.61 1.38 10.69
C CYS A 107 12.21 0.63 11.89
N TYR A 108 13.05 -0.36 11.63
CA TYR A 108 13.66 -1.26 12.62
C TYR A 108 15.16 -1.44 12.42
#